data_AF-A0A0C3Q8X0-F1
#
_entry.id   AF-A0A0C3Q8X0-F1
#
_cell.length_a   1.000
_cell.length_b   1.000
_cell.length_c   1.000
_cell.angle_alpha   90.00
_cell.angle_beta   90.00
_cell.angle_gamma   90.00
#
_symmetry.space_group_name_H-M   'P 1'
#
loop_
_entity.id
_entity.type
_entity.pdbx_description
1 polymer ?
#
loop_
_entity_poly.entity_id
_entity_poly.type
_entity_poly.pdbx_seq_one_letter_code
_entity_poly.pdbx_strand_id
1 'polypeptide(L)'
;MDIDELRKRLKVVEQRFSDVSKSFKRLQAEKVAAEQVLKDMTPLESISETESLRDHLRTLALKAEISADEIKRLNSQIQQHDERLQDLRDIHRLESHSQSEQIETLRKRVAEAEALLTASSSTTSNIEAASAAKQSTIDQLTAELQTAKGQVKDEEEKRGKAIALLKTVRTKLVKAEKDKEDMVKEKDDMRLERDAARGETANLRAEVERMRAEKEREVATLRVQFDRELSSVKDRLEKEAAARKGQFELDAITTKASHTKELNTKAARISQLETTVKNITQAKDSLFDQMQLRQAELESSQSQLENLQNQNNELQYQLREANDRIALLESEETAFSRSPASPRLRSHDSGTSATLPPSPSHDAPVELARLLSEAESKYEARLSDLRSKIRSMEKERNESEEEWARNLAERGKEIERLKRLMAEKETEFLRKAKGWEESESRIGALERTLNGLKVEREELMKEKQVLETEVGVLRDAEAALKEDKLEATTRAAIMEKQLEELKSREAQLKSSVKTIREELRKVQSSAALLERQRNPGVGYWAANGSTPGSSSRPIGSPSSERGPILNGSAPPSPAPPAEEAVNLEYLRNVILQFLENEKMRPDLVRVLSIILRFTPQETRRLLAKVG
;
A
#
# COMPACT_ATOMS: atom_id res chain seq x y z
N MET A 1 83.21 93.02 -194.23
CA MET A 1 83.61 92.12 -193.12
C MET A 1 84.04 93.02 -191.98
N ASP A 2 83.83 92.70 -190.71
CA ASP A 2 84.01 91.40 -190.05
C ASP A 2 82.71 90.57 -189.82
N ILE A 3 82.85 89.26 -189.56
CA ILE A 3 81.77 88.28 -189.42
C ILE A 3 81.54 87.88 -187.96
N ASP A 4 82.56 87.93 -187.10
CA ASP A 4 82.44 87.42 -185.72
C ASP A 4 81.67 88.34 -184.76
N GLU A 5 81.45 89.61 -185.11
CA GLU A 5 80.62 90.51 -184.30
C GLU A 5 79.12 90.15 -184.35
N LEU A 6 78.60 89.76 -185.53
CA LEU A 6 77.22 89.26 -185.67
C LEU A 6 77.02 87.98 -184.86
N ARG A 7 77.99 87.07 -184.89
CA ARG A 7 77.95 85.80 -184.14
C ARG A 7 77.88 86.02 -182.63
N LYS A 8 78.59 87.01 -182.09
CA LYS A 8 78.50 87.41 -180.68
C LYS A 8 77.11 87.95 -180.32
N ARG A 9 76.51 88.80 -181.17
CA ARG A 9 75.16 89.35 -180.93
C ARG A 9 74.07 88.28 -180.96
N LEU A 10 74.09 87.37 -181.93
CA LEU A 10 73.09 86.28 -182.04
C LEU A 10 73.05 85.44 -180.75
N LYS A 11 74.22 84.99 -180.27
CA LYS A 11 74.36 84.14 -179.08
C LYS A 11 73.80 84.76 -177.80
N VAL A 12 73.87 86.09 -177.65
CA VAL A 12 73.29 86.82 -176.50
C VAL A 12 71.77 86.87 -176.58
N VAL A 13 71.18 87.01 -177.78
CA VAL A 13 69.72 87.00 -177.96
C VAL A 13 69.16 85.59 -177.71
N GLU A 14 69.81 84.56 -178.25
CA GLU A 14 69.45 83.15 -178.00
C GLU A 14 69.48 82.81 -176.50
N GLN A 15 70.52 83.24 -175.78
CA GLN A 15 70.64 83.03 -174.34
C GLN A 15 69.52 83.73 -173.55
N ARG A 16 69.21 85.00 -173.87
CA ARG A 16 68.09 85.72 -173.27
C ARG A 16 66.74 85.06 -173.54
N PHE A 17 66.52 84.57 -174.76
CA PHE A 17 65.26 83.88 -175.11
C PHE A 17 65.14 82.52 -174.41
N SER A 18 66.25 81.79 -174.26
CA SER A 18 66.37 80.61 -173.40
C SER A 18 65.89 80.91 -171.98
N ASP A 19 66.38 82.00 -171.38
CA ASP A 19 66.17 82.24 -169.95
C ASP A 19 64.79 82.83 -169.66
N VAL A 20 64.23 83.63 -170.56
CA VAL A 20 62.80 84.05 -170.53
C VAL A 20 61.87 82.85 -170.77
N SER A 21 62.21 81.91 -171.65
CA SER A 21 61.40 80.70 -171.84
C SER A 21 61.42 79.78 -170.61
N LYS A 22 62.57 79.67 -169.92
CA LYS A 22 62.68 78.94 -168.64
C LYS A 22 61.87 79.61 -167.54
N SER A 23 61.98 80.93 -167.36
CA SER A 23 61.24 81.64 -166.31
C SER A 23 59.72 81.61 -166.57
N PHE A 24 59.29 81.76 -167.82
CA PHE A 24 57.88 81.61 -168.20
C PHE A 24 57.35 80.20 -167.92
N LYS A 25 58.07 79.15 -168.32
CA LYS A 25 57.69 77.75 -168.02
C LYS A 25 57.63 77.47 -166.52
N ARG A 26 58.55 78.04 -165.74
CA ARG A 26 58.54 77.94 -164.28
C ARG A 26 57.32 78.65 -163.68
N LEU A 27 57.05 79.89 -164.09
CA LEU A 27 55.90 80.65 -163.60
C LEU A 27 54.56 79.99 -163.99
N GLN A 28 54.48 79.38 -165.18
CA GLN A 28 53.33 78.59 -165.61
C GLN A 28 53.13 77.35 -164.72
N ALA A 29 54.21 76.66 -164.34
CA ALA A 29 54.15 75.51 -163.44
C ALA A 29 53.80 75.91 -162.00
N GLU A 30 54.35 77.02 -161.49
CA GLU A 30 54.02 77.57 -160.17
C GLU A 30 52.57 78.08 -160.12
N LYS A 31 52.04 78.66 -161.20
CA LYS A 31 50.61 78.99 -161.36
C LYS A 31 49.73 77.74 -161.26
N VAL A 32 50.02 76.69 -162.03
CA VAL A 32 49.23 75.45 -162.04
C VAL A 32 49.30 74.74 -160.68
N ALA A 33 50.45 74.72 -160.01
CA ALA A 33 50.59 74.17 -158.67
C ALA A 33 49.76 74.94 -157.63
N ALA A 34 49.73 76.28 -157.70
CA ALA A 34 48.91 77.10 -156.83
C ALA A 34 47.41 76.98 -157.14
N GLU A 35 47.01 76.78 -158.41
CA GLU A 35 45.62 76.49 -158.78
C GLU A 35 45.15 75.11 -158.29
N GLN A 36 46.03 74.10 -158.30
CA GLN A 36 45.73 72.80 -157.70
C GLN A 36 45.50 72.93 -156.19
N VAL A 37 46.41 73.58 -155.45
CA VAL A 37 46.26 73.79 -154.00
C VAL A 37 45.02 74.63 -153.67
N LEU A 38 44.68 75.62 -154.50
CA LEU A 38 43.44 76.38 -154.37
C LEU A 38 42.21 75.47 -154.49
N LYS A 39 42.18 74.57 -155.46
CA LYS A 39 41.07 73.66 -155.75
C LYS A 39 40.94 72.50 -154.76
N ASP A 40 42.06 72.06 -154.18
CA ASP A 40 42.08 71.02 -153.15
C ASP A 40 41.60 71.57 -151.79
N MET A 41 41.85 72.86 -151.50
CA MET A 41 41.55 73.50 -150.21
C MET A 41 40.29 74.37 -150.21
N THR A 42 39.80 74.79 -151.38
CA THR A 42 38.64 75.70 -151.54
C THR A 42 37.83 75.29 -152.79
N PRO A 43 36.52 75.59 -152.88
CA PRO A 43 35.68 75.19 -154.01
C PRO A 43 35.87 76.06 -155.28
N LEU A 44 37.09 76.57 -155.51
CA LEU A 44 37.40 77.55 -156.55
C LEU A 44 38.35 76.96 -157.60
N GLU A 45 38.09 77.23 -158.88
CA GLU A 45 38.84 76.58 -159.97
C GLU A 45 40.06 77.38 -160.46
N SER A 46 40.17 78.67 -160.13
CA SER A 46 41.20 79.58 -160.65
C SER A 46 41.58 80.69 -159.67
N ILE A 47 42.88 81.05 -159.64
CA ILE A 47 43.40 82.16 -158.84
C ILE A 47 42.81 83.52 -159.27
N SER A 48 42.20 83.62 -160.46
CA SER A 48 41.48 84.83 -160.89
C SER A 48 40.27 85.18 -160.00
N GLU A 49 39.70 84.21 -159.29
CA GLU A 49 38.47 84.37 -158.48
C GLU A 49 38.74 84.95 -157.09
N THR A 50 39.51 86.04 -157.04
CA THR A 50 40.03 86.66 -155.80
C THR A 50 38.94 87.14 -154.84
N GLU A 51 37.73 87.43 -155.34
CA GLU A 51 36.59 87.84 -154.50
C GLU A 51 35.94 86.63 -153.82
N SER A 52 35.68 85.55 -154.59
CA SER A 52 35.16 84.29 -154.07
C SER A 52 36.09 83.68 -153.01
N LEU A 53 37.41 83.80 -153.19
CA LEU A 53 38.40 83.39 -152.19
C LEU A 53 38.31 84.24 -150.91
N ARG A 54 38.15 85.56 -151.05
CA ARG A 54 37.98 86.49 -149.92
C ARG A 54 36.72 86.15 -149.12
N ASP A 55 35.62 85.84 -149.78
CA ASP A 55 34.35 85.50 -149.13
C ASP A 55 34.34 84.08 -148.56
N HIS A 56 35.05 83.12 -149.16
CA HIS A 56 35.31 81.82 -148.55
C HIS A 56 36.12 81.96 -147.25
N LEU A 57 37.20 82.76 -147.25
CA LEU A 57 38.01 83.02 -146.06
C LEU A 57 37.23 83.78 -144.97
N ARG A 58 36.40 84.76 -145.34
CA ARG A 58 35.45 85.41 -144.41
C ARG A 58 34.46 84.41 -143.80
N THR A 59 33.92 83.50 -144.62
CA THR A 59 32.99 82.45 -144.17
C THR A 59 33.66 81.46 -143.23
N LEU A 60 34.93 81.11 -143.47
CA LEU A 60 35.73 80.30 -142.55
C LEU A 60 36.03 81.03 -141.24
N ALA A 61 36.38 82.32 -141.29
CA ALA A 61 36.61 83.14 -140.09
C ALA A 61 35.34 83.24 -139.22
N LEU A 62 34.18 83.53 -139.81
CA LEU A 62 32.90 83.55 -139.11
C LEU A 62 32.53 82.18 -138.53
N LYS A 63 32.77 81.08 -139.25
CA LYS A 63 32.58 79.72 -138.72
C LYS A 63 33.52 79.42 -137.56
N ALA A 64 34.78 79.86 -137.62
CA ALA A 64 35.74 79.70 -136.55
C ALA A 64 35.32 80.50 -135.30
N GLU A 65 34.88 81.76 -135.47
CA GLU A 65 34.36 82.62 -134.40
C GLU A 65 33.12 82.01 -133.73
N ILE A 66 32.12 81.60 -134.52
CA ILE A 66 30.92 80.89 -134.02
C ILE A 66 31.30 79.60 -133.29
N SER A 67 32.26 78.81 -133.82
CA SER A 67 32.71 77.59 -133.14
C SER A 67 33.47 77.88 -131.84
N ALA A 68 34.23 78.97 -131.77
CA ALA A 68 34.96 79.37 -130.58
C ALA A 68 34.01 79.88 -129.49
N ASP A 69 32.96 80.62 -129.85
CA ASP A 69 31.92 81.06 -128.92
C ASP A 69 31.03 79.90 -128.47
N GLU A 70 30.70 78.95 -129.35
CA GLU A 70 30.02 77.72 -128.96
C GLU A 70 30.89 76.86 -128.03
N ILE A 71 32.21 76.77 -128.26
CA ILE A 71 33.15 76.11 -127.33
C ILE A 71 33.19 76.85 -125.98
N LYS A 72 33.20 78.18 -125.94
CA LYS A 72 33.08 78.95 -124.68
C LYS A 72 31.75 78.65 -123.97
N ARG A 73 30.64 78.58 -124.71
CA ARG A 73 29.29 78.32 -124.20
C ARG A 73 29.15 76.89 -123.66
N LEU A 74 29.74 75.91 -124.32
CA LEU A 74 29.79 74.53 -123.87
C LEU A 74 30.73 74.37 -122.66
N ASN A 75 31.89 75.02 -122.65
CA ASN A 75 32.80 75.01 -121.50
C ASN A 75 32.18 75.67 -120.25
N SER A 76 31.44 76.78 -120.40
CA SER A 76 30.75 77.39 -119.26
C SER A 76 29.56 76.56 -118.77
N GLN A 77 28.86 75.85 -119.66
CA GLN A 77 27.87 74.85 -119.26
C GLN A 77 28.50 73.65 -118.55
N ILE A 78 29.64 73.14 -119.02
CA ILE A 78 30.39 72.07 -118.34
C ILE A 78 30.81 72.53 -116.95
N GLN A 79 31.39 73.73 -116.81
CA GLN A 79 31.76 74.28 -115.50
C GLN A 79 30.55 74.41 -114.56
N GLN A 80 29.40 74.93 -115.03
CA GLN A 80 28.17 74.99 -114.24
C GLN A 80 27.64 73.58 -113.85
N HIS A 81 27.83 72.58 -114.70
CA HIS A 81 27.50 71.20 -114.39
C HIS A 81 28.46 70.58 -113.37
N ASP A 82 29.76 70.86 -113.44
CA ASP A 82 30.76 70.39 -112.47
C ASP A 82 30.60 71.08 -111.10
N GLU A 83 30.34 72.39 -111.07
CA GLU A 83 29.99 73.14 -109.85
C GLU A 83 28.73 72.54 -109.21
N ARG A 84 27.66 72.32 -109.98
CA ARG A 84 26.42 71.71 -109.48
C ARG A 84 26.61 70.24 -109.07
N LEU A 85 27.47 69.48 -109.73
CA LEU A 85 27.83 68.12 -109.32
C LEU A 85 28.64 68.12 -108.02
N GLN A 86 29.45 69.14 -107.78
CA GLN A 86 30.18 69.30 -106.53
C GLN A 86 29.23 69.68 -105.38
N ASP A 87 28.33 70.64 -105.59
CA ASP A 87 27.26 70.96 -104.64
C ASP A 87 26.44 69.71 -104.27
N LEU A 88 26.03 68.91 -105.26
CA LEU A 88 25.28 67.67 -105.03
C LEU A 88 26.09 66.62 -104.25
N ARG A 89 27.40 66.51 -104.47
CA ARG A 89 28.28 65.62 -103.69
C ARG A 89 28.41 66.09 -102.24
N ASP A 90 28.60 67.39 -102.02
CA ASP A 90 28.77 67.94 -100.68
C ASP A 90 27.44 67.97 -99.90
N ILE A 91 26.30 68.17 -100.56
CA ILE A 91 24.96 67.92 -99.99
C ILE A 91 24.81 66.45 -99.59
N HIS A 92 25.09 65.48 -100.49
CA HIS A 92 25.02 64.05 -100.15
C HIS A 92 25.97 63.67 -99.02
N ARG A 93 27.15 64.30 -98.92
CA ARG A 93 28.12 64.08 -97.86
C ARG A 93 27.64 64.61 -96.52
N LEU A 94 27.09 65.82 -96.48
CA LEU A 94 26.52 66.41 -95.27
C LEU A 94 25.25 65.67 -94.81
N GLU A 95 24.39 65.27 -95.75
CA GLU A 95 23.22 64.45 -95.45
C GLU A 95 23.63 63.07 -94.91
N SER A 96 24.54 62.36 -95.57
CA SER A 96 25.04 61.06 -95.11
C SER A 96 25.73 61.15 -93.73
N HIS A 97 26.44 62.25 -93.47
CA HIS A 97 27.03 62.52 -92.15
C HIS A 97 25.94 62.76 -91.10
N SER A 98 24.95 63.60 -91.37
CA SER A 98 23.85 63.91 -90.45
C SER A 98 22.95 62.69 -90.18
N GLN A 99 22.64 61.90 -91.21
CA GLN A 99 21.96 60.60 -91.07
C GLN A 99 22.80 59.63 -90.21
N SER A 100 24.12 59.61 -90.37
CA SER A 100 25.01 58.77 -89.54
C SER A 100 25.03 59.22 -88.08
N GLU A 101 25.08 60.52 -87.80
CA GLU A 101 24.97 61.08 -86.43
C GLU A 101 23.59 60.79 -85.82
N GLN A 102 22.51 60.87 -86.61
CA GLN A 102 21.17 60.51 -86.17
C GLN A 102 21.07 59.01 -85.86
N ILE A 103 21.66 58.14 -86.67
CA ILE A 103 21.74 56.69 -86.42
C ILE A 103 22.58 56.41 -85.16
N GLU A 104 23.69 57.12 -84.94
CA GLU A 104 24.54 56.93 -83.75
C GLU A 104 23.83 57.40 -82.47
N THR A 105 23.17 58.56 -82.50
CA THR A 105 22.40 59.08 -81.36
C THR A 105 21.15 58.25 -81.06
N LEU A 106 20.48 57.68 -82.07
CA LEU A 106 19.42 56.70 -81.87
C LEU A 106 19.96 55.39 -81.27
N ARG A 107 21.10 54.86 -81.75
CA ARG A 107 21.75 53.68 -81.17
C ARG A 107 22.17 53.90 -79.71
N LYS A 108 22.71 55.08 -79.38
CA LYS A 108 23.02 55.47 -77.99
C LYS A 108 21.76 55.46 -77.11
N ARG A 109 20.67 56.09 -77.55
CA ARG A 109 19.38 56.08 -76.83
C ARG A 109 18.77 54.68 -76.68
N VAL A 110 18.92 53.80 -77.68
CA VAL A 110 18.47 52.41 -77.58
C VAL A 110 19.31 51.65 -76.54
N ALA A 111 20.64 51.77 -76.58
CA ALA A 111 21.53 51.15 -75.60
C ALA A 111 21.28 51.68 -74.16
N GLU A 112 21.01 52.97 -74.01
CA GLU A 112 20.60 53.59 -72.73
C GLU A 112 19.25 53.04 -72.24
N ALA A 113 18.26 52.89 -73.14
CA ALA A 113 16.96 52.31 -72.80
C ALA A 113 17.05 50.81 -72.45
N GLU A 114 17.87 50.04 -73.16
CA GLU A 114 18.15 48.63 -72.86
C GLU A 114 18.91 48.47 -71.54
N ALA A 115 19.87 49.36 -71.24
CA ALA A 115 20.56 49.40 -69.95
C ALA A 115 19.61 49.74 -68.80
N LEU A 116 18.68 50.68 -68.99
CA LEU A 116 17.64 51.01 -68.00
C LEU A 116 16.60 49.89 -67.85
N LEU A 117 16.21 49.22 -68.93
CA LEU A 117 15.28 48.08 -68.88
C LEU A 117 15.91 46.87 -68.18
N THR A 118 17.16 46.54 -68.47
CA THR A 118 17.90 45.45 -67.80
C THR A 118 18.14 45.79 -66.33
N ALA A 119 18.56 47.01 -65.99
CA ALA A 119 18.66 47.49 -64.61
C ALA A 119 17.31 47.40 -63.87
N SER A 120 16.22 47.85 -64.49
CA SER A 120 14.86 47.75 -63.93
C SER A 120 14.45 46.29 -63.71
N SER A 121 14.66 45.41 -64.69
CA SER A 121 14.31 43.98 -64.56
C SER A 121 15.09 43.27 -63.45
N SER A 122 16.38 43.59 -63.28
CA SER A 122 17.18 43.06 -62.16
C SER A 122 16.75 43.65 -60.82
N THR A 123 16.31 44.92 -60.78
CA THR A 123 15.73 45.54 -59.58
C THR A 123 14.41 44.86 -59.19
N THR A 124 13.51 44.62 -60.15
CA THR A 124 12.26 43.88 -59.92
C THR A 124 12.53 42.46 -59.45
N SER A 125 13.43 41.72 -60.11
CA SER A 125 13.81 40.36 -59.70
C SER A 125 14.41 40.31 -58.28
N ASN A 126 15.24 41.29 -57.91
CA ASN A 126 15.77 41.42 -56.55
C ASN A 126 14.66 41.76 -55.53
N ILE A 127 13.67 42.58 -55.89
CA ILE A 127 12.50 42.90 -55.04
C ILE A 127 11.61 41.67 -54.88
N GLU A 128 11.35 40.92 -55.95
CA GLU A 128 10.61 39.67 -55.93
C GLU A 128 11.30 38.63 -55.04
N ALA A 129 12.61 38.40 -55.23
CA ALA A 129 13.42 37.52 -54.38
C ALA A 129 13.41 37.96 -52.90
N ALA A 130 13.52 39.27 -52.62
CA ALA A 130 13.42 39.81 -51.26
C ALA A 130 12.01 39.67 -50.67
N SER A 131 10.96 39.74 -51.50
CA SER A 131 9.57 39.51 -51.07
C SER A 131 9.29 38.04 -50.78
N ALA A 132 9.81 37.12 -51.61
CA ALA A 132 9.73 35.68 -51.38
C ALA A 132 10.51 35.24 -50.13
N ALA A 133 11.70 35.80 -49.90
CA ALA A 133 12.46 35.58 -48.67
C ALA A 133 11.69 36.09 -47.44
N LYS A 134 11.10 37.30 -47.50
CA LYS A 134 10.24 37.82 -46.42
C LYS A 134 8.99 36.99 -46.20
N GLN A 135 8.35 36.50 -47.26
CA GLN A 135 7.18 35.62 -47.11
C GLN A 135 7.58 34.31 -46.44
N SER A 136 8.68 33.69 -46.86
CA SER A 136 9.23 32.49 -46.21
C SER A 136 9.51 32.72 -44.72
N THR A 137 10.07 33.87 -44.31
CA THR A 137 10.29 34.15 -42.88
C THR A 137 9.00 34.46 -42.13
N ILE A 138 8.00 35.07 -42.76
CA ILE A 138 6.65 35.23 -42.18
C ILE A 138 5.99 33.86 -41.98
N ASP A 139 6.00 32.99 -42.99
CA ASP A 139 5.41 31.65 -42.93
C ASP A 139 6.07 30.82 -41.81
N GLN A 140 7.40 30.86 -41.71
CA GLN A 140 8.17 30.24 -40.63
C GLN A 140 7.79 30.78 -39.25
N LEU A 141 7.76 32.10 -39.08
CA LEU A 141 7.37 32.73 -37.80
C LEU A 141 5.91 32.41 -37.44
N THR A 142 5.00 32.27 -38.41
CA THR A 142 3.63 31.83 -38.13
C THR A 142 3.56 30.36 -37.73
N ALA A 143 4.37 29.47 -38.33
CA ALA A 143 4.46 28.08 -37.93
C ALA A 143 5.03 27.93 -36.51
N GLU A 144 6.13 28.62 -36.20
CA GLU A 144 6.74 28.68 -34.86
C GLU A 144 5.76 29.24 -33.82
N LEU A 145 5.00 30.29 -34.17
CA LEU A 145 3.97 30.86 -33.31
C LEU A 145 2.80 29.89 -33.06
N GLN A 146 2.44 29.03 -34.01
CA GLN A 146 1.44 27.99 -33.81
C GLN A 146 1.98 26.82 -32.95
N THR A 147 3.22 26.39 -33.13
CA THR A 147 3.81 25.34 -32.27
C THR A 147 3.97 25.82 -30.83
N ALA A 148 4.40 27.06 -30.62
CA ALA A 148 4.44 27.70 -29.30
C ALA A 148 3.04 27.79 -28.66
N LYS A 149 2.00 28.15 -29.43
CA LYS A 149 0.60 28.12 -28.94
C LYS A 149 0.12 26.71 -28.57
N GLY A 150 0.57 25.67 -29.29
CA GLY A 150 0.33 24.28 -28.92
C GLY A 150 0.95 23.94 -27.57
N GLN A 151 2.26 24.19 -27.43
CA GLN A 151 3.00 23.95 -26.18
C GLN A 151 2.40 24.71 -24.98
N VAL A 152 1.95 25.96 -25.15
CA VAL A 152 1.28 26.71 -24.08
C VAL A 152 -0.01 26.02 -23.63
N LYS A 153 -0.84 25.52 -24.57
CA LYS A 153 -2.06 24.76 -24.24
C LYS A 153 -1.73 23.43 -23.55
N ASP A 154 -0.73 22.70 -24.02
CA ASP A 154 -0.31 21.45 -23.40
C ASP A 154 0.17 21.66 -21.95
N GLU A 155 0.89 22.76 -21.70
CA GLU A 155 1.30 23.17 -20.35
C GLU A 155 0.13 23.67 -19.49
N GLU A 156 -0.86 24.36 -20.07
CA GLU A 156 -2.11 24.71 -19.38
C GLU A 156 -2.92 23.46 -19.00
N GLU A 157 -3.01 22.46 -19.87
CA GLU A 157 -3.63 21.17 -19.57
C GLU A 157 -2.86 20.40 -18.47
N LYS A 158 -1.52 20.35 -18.54
CA LYS A 158 -0.68 19.74 -17.49
C LYS A 158 -0.88 20.45 -16.15
N ARG A 159 -0.91 21.78 -16.13
CA ARG A 159 -1.23 22.58 -14.93
C ARG A 159 -2.64 22.29 -14.41
N GLY A 160 -3.63 22.20 -15.28
CA GLY A 160 -5.00 21.82 -14.93
C GLY A 160 -5.08 20.43 -14.27
N LYS A 161 -4.43 19.44 -14.88
CA LYS A 161 -4.33 18.06 -14.37
C LYS A 161 -3.59 18.02 -13.02
N ALA A 162 -2.48 18.75 -12.88
CA ALA A 162 -1.74 18.88 -11.63
C ALA A 162 -2.57 19.56 -10.52
N ILE A 163 -3.33 20.62 -10.84
CA ILE A 163 -4.24 21.29 -9.90
C ILE A 163 -5.38 20.35 -9.46
N ALA A 164 -5.93 19.53 -10.37
CA ALA A 164 -6.94 18.53 -10.04
C ALA A 164 -6.37 17.43 -9.12
N LEU A 165 -5.15 16.96 -9.38
CA LEU A 165 -4.44 16.03 -8.50
C LEU A 165 -4.16 16.65 -7.13
N LEU A 166 -3.66 17.89 -7.05
CA LEU A 166 -3.42 18.60 -5.79
C LEU A 166 -4.70 18.84 -4.99
N LYS A 167 -5.83 19.16 -5.65
CA LYS A 167 -7.16 19.20 -5.00
C LYS A 167 -7.54 17.83 -4.42
N THR A 168 -7.31 16.75 -5.16
CA THR A 168 -7.60 15.37 -4.73
C THR A 168 -6.71 14.90 -3.59
N VAL A 169 -5.42 15.26 -3.60
CA VAL A 169 -4.49 15.01 -2.50
C VAL A 169 -4.89 15.82 -1.27
N ARG A 170 -5.29 17.10 -1.43
CA ARG A 170 -5.78 17.94 -0.33
C ARG A 170 -7.06 17.39 0.29
N THR A 171 -8.04 16.91 -0.48
CA THR A 171 -9.26 16.32 0.09
C THR A 171 -8.99 14.98 0.77
N LYS A 172 -8.08 14.15 0.22
CA LYS A 172 -7.61 12.92 0.89
C LYS A 172 -6.84 13.22 2.18
N LEU A 173 -6.00 14.26 2.20
CA LEU A 173 -5.25 14.68 3.39
C LEU A 173 -6.20 15.19 4.48
N VAL A 174 -7.09 16.13 4.16
CA VAL A 174 -8.09 16.65 5.11
C VAL A 174 -8.99 15.53 5.64
N LYS A 175 -9.33 14.53 4.81
CA LYS A 175 -10.04 13.35 5.29
C LYS A 175 -9.17 12.53 6.24
N ALA A 176 -7.92 12.21 5.88
CA ALA A 176 -7.02 11.44 6.74
C ALA A 176 -6.67 12.16 8.06
N GLU A 177 -6.60 13.50 8.06
CA GLU A 177 -6.45 14.33 9.25
C GLU A 177 -7.70 14.23 10.14
N LYS A 178 -8.91 14.33 9.58
CA LYS A 178 -10.15 14.13 10.33
C LYS A 178 -10.29 12.68 10.85
N ASP A 179 -10.11 11.69 9.99
CA ASP A 179 -10.16 10.27 10.34
C ASP A 179 -9.16 9.99 11.49
N LYS A 180 -7.98 10.63 11.47
CA LYS A 180 -6.99 10.59 12.57
C LYS A 180 -7.44 11.31 13.84
N GLU A 181 -8.06 12.50 13.75
CA GLU A 181 -8.62 13.18 14.91
C GLU A 181 -9.72 12.35 15.59
N ASP A 182 -10.60 11.74 14.80
CA ASP A 182 -11.71 10.93 15.31
C ASP A 182 -11.18 9.62 15.94
N MET A 183 -10.16 8.98 15.35
CA MET A 183 -9.42 7.88 16.00
C MET A 183 -8.67 8.29 17.28
N VAL A 184 -8.24 9.55 17.41
CA VAL A 184 -7.62 10.06 18.65
C VAL A 184 -8.68 10.28 19.74
N LYS A 185 -9.84 10.83 19.38
CA LYS A 185 -10.99 10.98 20.30
C LYS A 185 -11.43 9.61 20.82
N GLU A 186 -11.69 8.65 19.92
CA GLU A 186 -12.04 7.26 20.28
C GLU A 186 -10.99 6.64 21.20
N LYS A 187 -9.70 6.85 20.94
CA LYS A 187 -8.61 6.33 21.79
C LYS A 187 -8.60 6.95 23.20
N ASP A 188 -8.84 8.24 23.32
CA ASP A 188 -8.89 8.91 24.63
C ASP A 188 -10.21 8.60 25.39
N ASP A 189 -11.34 8.46 24.68
CA ASP A 189 -12.60 7.96 25.26
C ASP A 189 -12.46 6.51 25.76
N MET A 190 -11.91 5.61 24.95
CA MET A 190 -11.55 4.23 25.34
C MET A 190 -10.51 4.17 26.47
N ARG A 191 -9.75 5.24 26.69
CA ARG A 191 -8.82 5.35 27.83
C ARG A 191 -9.56 5.82 29.09
N LEU A 192 -10.46 6.81 28.97
CA LEU A 192 -11.34 7.25 30.05
C LEU A 192 -12.23 6.12 30.54
N GLU A 193 -12.85 5.35 29.64
CA GLU A 193 -13.64 4.16 29.98
C GLU A 193 -12.78 3.08 30.67
N ARG A 194 -11.56 2.83 30.16
CA ARG A 194 -10.63 1.86 30.78
C ARG A 194 -10.18 2.29 32.18
N ASP A 195 -9.95 3.58 32.39
CA ASP A 195 -9.56 4.14 33.69
C ASP A 195 -10.76 4.22 34.66
N ALA A 196 -11.99 4.43 34.17
CA ALA A 196 -13.23 4.28 34.93
C ALA A 196 -13.45 2.81 35.37
N ALA A 197 -13.35 1.86 34.45
CA ALA A 197 -13.45 0.43 34.75
C ALA A 197 -12.34 -0.08 35.70
N ARG A 198 -11.15 0.56 35.69
CA ARG A 198 -10.11 0.37 36.71
C ARG A 198 -10.54 0.89 38.08
N GLY A 199 -11.20 2.05 38.13
CA GLY A 199 -11.82 2.58 39.35
C GLY A 199 -12.90 1.65 39.91
N GLU A 200 -13.82 1.19 39.07
CA GLU A 200 -14.88 0.24 39.46
C GLU A 200 -14.30 -1.10 39.93
N THR A 201 -13.34 -1.68 39.21
CA THR A 201 -12.70 -2.94 39.64
C THR A 201 -11.82 -2.78 40.89
N ALA A 202 -11.29 -1.60 41.17
CA ALA A 202 -10.64 -1.28 42.45
C ALA A 202 -11.66 -1.18 43.59
N ASN A 203 -12.78 -0.49 43.38
CA ASN A 203 -13.88 -0.36 44.34
C ASN A 203 -14.50 -1.72 44.68
N LEU A 204 -14.79 -2.54 43.66
CA LEU A 204 -15.32 -3.91 43.83
C LEU A 204 -14.32 -4.82 44.57
N ARG A 205 -13.00 -4.66 44.36
CA ARG A 205 -11.99 -5.37 45.15
C ARG A 205 -11.97 -4.91 46.61
N ALA A 206 -12.01 -3.61 46.87
CA ALA A 206 -12.07 -3.07 48.23
C ALA A 206 -13.33 -3.53 48.98
N GLU A 207 -14.47 -3.59 48.29
CA GLU A 207 -15.73 -4.09 48.84
C GLU A 207 -15.71 -5.61 49.10
N VAL A 208 -15.12 -6.40 48.20
CA VAL A 208 -14.89 -7.84 48.43
C VAL A 208 -13.96 -8.09 49.62
N GLU A 209 -12.89 -7.30 49.77
CA GLU A 209 -11.99 -7.38 50.94
C GLU A 209 -12.70 -6.93 52.23
N ARG A 210 -13.53 -5.88 52.19
CA ARG A 210 -14.37 -5.46 53.32
C ARG A 210 -15.32 -6.59 53.76
N MET A 211 -16.07 -7.14 52.81
CA MET A 211 -17.01 -8.24 53.05
C MET A 211 -16.31 -9.53 53.54
N ARG A 212 -15.11 -9.84 53.03
CA ARG A 212 -14.26 -10.93 53.56
C ARG A 212 -13.87 -10.67 55.00
N ALA A 213 -13.32 -9.51 55.31
CA ALA A 213 -12.89 -9.16 56.67
C ALA A 213 -14.08 -9.08 57.66
N GLU A 214 -15.29 -8.76 57.20
CA GLU A 214 -16.51 -8.85 58.00
C GLU A 214 -16.93 -10.31 58.24
N LYS A 215 -16.91 -11.17 57.21
CA LYS A 215 -17.19 -12.59 57.37
C LYS A 215 -16.15 -13.34 58.20
N GLU A 216 -14.88 -12.96 58.15
CA GLU A 216 -13.85 -13.49 59.05
C GLU A 216 -14.08 -13.05 60.51
N ARG A 217 -14.53 -11.82 60.76
CA ARG A 217 -14.93 -11.37 62.11
C ARG A 217 -16.17 -12.10 62.62
N GLU A 218 -17.17 -12.32 61.77
CA GLU A 218 -18.34 -13.15 62.11
C GLU A 218 -17.91 -14.58 62.47
N VAL A 219 -17.11 -15.23 61.61
CA VAL A 219 -16.62 -16.61 61.83
C VAL A 219 -15.75 -16.70 63.08
N ALA A 220 -14.88 -15.72 63.34
CA ALA A 220 -14.09 -15.67 64.58
C ALA A 220 -14.99 -15.50 65.82
N THR A 221 -16.02 -14.66 65.74
CA THR A 221 -16.98 -14.45 66.83
C THR A 221 -17.79 -15.72 67.10
N LEU A 222 -18.28 -16.39 66.05
CA LEU A 222 -19.00 -17.66 66.13
C LEU A 222 -18.12 -18.78 66.68
N ARG A 223 -16.84 -18.88 66.29
CA ARG A 223 -15.89 -19.83 66.89
C ARG A 223 -15.74 -19.59 68.39
N VAL A 224 -15.50 -18.34 68.80
CA VAL A 224 -15.38 -17.98 70.23
C VAL A 224 -16.69 -18.24 71.00
N GLN A 225 -17.86 -18.14 70.37
CA GLN A 225 -19.14 -18.56 70.96
C GLN A 225 -19.22 -20.07 71.10
N PHE A 226 -18.98 -20.85 70.04
CA PHE A 226 -18.98 -22.31 70.09
C PHE A 226 -17.93 -22.88 71.06
N ASP A 227 -16.73 -22.31 71.15
CA ASP A 227 -15.70 -22.75 72.10
C ASP A 227 -16.15 -22.54 73.57
N ARG A 228 -16.87 -21.45 73.85
CA ARG A 228 -17.47 -21.17 75.17
C ARG A 228 -18.68 -22.06 75.47
N GLU A 229 -19.49 -22.37 74.46
CA GLU A 229 -20.61 -23.30 74.60
C GLU A 229 -20.10 -24.73 74.83
N LEU A 230 -19.09 -25.16 74.08
CA LEU A 230 -18.42 -26.44 74.26
C LEU A 230 -17.71 -26.53 75.62
N SER A 231 -17.09 -25.46 76.13
CA SER A 231 -16.57 -25.46 77.50
C SER A 231 -17.70 -25.51 78.52
N SER A 232 -18.78 -24.72 78.37
CA SER A 232 -19.92 -24.76 79.29
C SER A 232 -20.64 -26.11 79.32
N VAL A 233 -20.73 -26.81 78.18
CA VAL A 233 -21.29 -28.16 78.09
C VAL A 233 -20.35 -29.18 78.73
N LYS A 234 -19.02 -29.08 78.52
CA LYS A 234 -18.04 -29.93 79.24
C LYS A 234 -18.11 -29.71 80.75
N ASP A 235 -18.07 -28.45 81.22
CA ASP A 235 -18.20 -28.09 82.63
C ASP A 235 -19.48 -28.65 83.26
N ARG A 236 -20.61 -28.65 82.52
CA ARG A 236 -21.88 -29.24 82.97
C ARG A 236 -21.79 -30.76 83.04
N LEU A 237 -21.30 -31.42 81.99
CA LEU A 237 -21.16 -32.88 81.95
C LEU A 237 -20.17 -33.40 83.01
N GLU A 238 -19.08 -32.68 83.27
CA GLU A 238 -18.14 -33.00 84.35
C GLU A 238 -18.77 -32.81 85.73
N LYS A 239 -19.55 -31.75 85.95
CA LYS A 239 -20.32 -31.53 87.20
C LYS A 239 -21.42 -32.58 87.37
N GLU A 240 -22.13 -32.97 86.31
CA GLU A 240 -23.13 -34.04 86.34
C GLU A 240 -22.49 -35.42 86.57
N ALA A 241 -21.33 -35.70 85.98
CA ALA A 241 -20.58 -36.93 86.23
C ALA A 241 -20.06 -37.00 87.67
N ALA A 242 -19.52 -35.89 88.20
CA ALA A 242 -19.11 -35.78 89.60
C ALA A 242 -20.30 -35.91 90.57
N ALA A 243 -21.44 -35.28 90.26
CA ALA A 243 -22.67 -35.38 91.05
C ALA A 243 -23.25 -36.81 91.03
N ARG A 244 -23.31 -37.47 89.87
CA ARG A 244 -23.71 -38.89 89.77
C ARG A 244 -22.75 -39.80 90.53
N LYS A 245 -21.43 -39.57 90.46
CA LYS A 245 -20.45 -40.34 91.22
C LYS A 245 -20.64 -40.17 92.72
N GLY A 246 -20.84 -38.93 93.19
CA GLY A 246 -21.17 -38.65 94.59
C GLY A 246 -22.50 -39.28 95.03
N GLN A 247 -23.52 -39.28 94.16
CA GLN A 247 -24.79 -39.96 94.42
C GLN A 247 -24.59 -41.49 94.52
N PHE A 248 -23.87 -42.12 93.60
CA PHE A 248 -23.57 -43.56 93.67
C PHE A 248 -22.71 -43.92 94.89
N GLU A 249 -21.80 -43.05 95.33
CA GLU A 249 -21.04 -43.23 96.56
C GLU A 249 -21.95 -43.11 97.81
N LEU A 250 -22.90 -42.18 97.83
CA LEU A 250 -23.93 -42.07 98.88
C LEU A 250 -24.91 -43.25 98.88
N ASP A 251 -25.35 -43.71 97.71
CA ASP A 251 -26.24 -44.86 97.56
C ASP A 251 -25.54 -46.16 98.00
N ALA A 252 -24.26 -46.32 97.66
CA ALA A 252 -23.43 -47.43 98.14
C ALA A 252 -23.21 -47.37 99.66
N ILE A 253 -23.02 -46.18 100.25
CA ILE A 253 -22.89 -46.01 101.71
C ILE A 253 -24.22 -46.30 102.41
N THR A 254 -25.34 -45.80 101.91
CA THR A 254 -26.66 -45.99 102.54
C THR A 254 -27.18 -47.43 102.42
N THR A 255 -27.01 -48.09 101.26
CA THR A 255 -27.32 -49.53 101.11
C THR A 255 -26.40 -50.41 101.96
N LYS A 256 -25.09 -50.11 102.05
CA LYS A 256 -24.19 -50.80 102.97
C LYS A 256 -24.60 -50.60 104.44
N ALA A 257 -25.04 -49.40 104.81
CA ALA A 257 -25.54 -49.10 106.14
C ALA A 257 -26.87 -49.82 106.45
N SER A 258 -27.81 -49.90 105.49
CA SER A 258 -29.05 -50.64 105.68
C SER A 258 -28.79 -52.15 105.83
N HIS A 259 -27.95 -52.75 104.97
CA HIS A 259 -27.57 -54.16 105.12
C HIS A 259 -26.79 -54.43 106.41
N THR A 260 -25.94 -53.50 106.87
CA THR A 260 -25.27 -53.62 108.19
C THR A 260 -26.31 -53.61 109.33
N LYS A 261 -27.34 -52.75 109.24
CA LYS A 261 -28.46 -52.72 110.20
C LYS A 261 -29.28 -54.00 110.16
N GLU A 262 -29.57 -54.56 108.97
CA GLU A 262 -30.27 -55.84 108.80
C GLU A 262 -29.46 -57.03 109.32
N LEU A 263 -28.14 -57.05 109.09
CA LEU A 263 -27.25 -58.07 109.64
C LEU A 263 -27.24 -58.00 111.17
N ASN A 264 -27.19 -56.79 111.75
CA ASN A 264 -27.24 -56.61 113.20
C ASN A 264 -28.59 -57.06 113.80
N THR A 265 -29.73 -56.77 113.15
CA THR A 265 -31.04 -57.27 113.64
C THR A 265 -31.20 -58.78 113.47
N LYS A 266 -30.68 -59.37 112.39
CA LYS A 266 -30.64 -60.83 112.20
C LYS A 266 -29.73 -61.51 113.21
N ALA A 267 -28.54 -60.97 113.48
CA ALA A 267 -27.62 -61.49 114.50
C ALA A 267 -28.22 -61.41 115.92
N ALA A 268 -28.87 -60.29 116.27
CA ALA A 268 -29.60 -60.16 117.52
C ALA A 268 -30.75 -61.18 117.62
N ARG A 269 -31.46 -61.45 116.51
CA ARG A 269 -32.53 -62.46 116.48
C ARG A 269 -31.99 -63.90 116.57
N ILE A 270 -30.84 -64.19 115.97
CA ILE A 270 -30.15 -65.48 116.13
C ILE A 270 -29.78 -65.68 117.59
N SER A 271 -29.15 -64.70 118.25
CA SER A 271 -28.80 -64.78 119.67
C SER A 271 -30.01 -64.94 120.60
N GLN A 272 -31.15 -64.30 120.28
CA GLN A 272 -32.42 -64.57 120.95
C GLN A 272 -32.90 -66.02 120.77
N LEU A 273 -32.80 -66.57 119.55
CA LEU A 273 -33.21 -67.94 119.28
C LEU A 273 -32.28 -68.94 119.99
N GLU A 274 -30.97 -68.76 119.92
CA GLU A 274 -29.95 -69.54 120.63
C GLU A 274 -30.19 -69.56 122.14
N THR A 275 -30.50 -68.41 122.75
CA THR A 275 -30.82 -68.34 124.19
C THR A 275 -32.17 -69.02 124.51
N THR A 276 -33.20 -68.90 123.67
CA THR A 276 -34.44 -69.67 123.87
C THR A 276 -34.23 -71.19 123.74
N VAL A 277 -33.44 -71.64 122.75
CA VAL A 277 -33.10 -73.07 122.58
C VAL A 277 -32.30 -73.57 123.79
N LYS A 278 -31.32 -72.81 124.28
CA LYS A 278 -30.57 -73.16 125.49
C LYS A 278 -31.50 -73.30 126.71
N ASN A 279 -32.43 -72.37 126.91
CA ASN A 279 -33.38 -72.42 128.02
C ASN A 279 -34.35 -73.61 127.89
N ILE A 280 -34.82 -73.93 126.68
CA ILE A 280 -35.66 -75.10 126.41
C ILE A 280 -34.89 -76.40 126.66
N THR A 281 -33.62 -76.48 126.26
CA THR A 281 -32.75 -77.64 126.55
C THR A 281 -32.59 -77.83 128.05
N GLN A 282 -32.26 -76.76 128.81
CA GLN A 282 -32.16 -76.81 130.27
C GLN A 282 -33.47 -77.20 130.96
N ALA A 283 -34.62 -76.73 130.45
CA ALA A 283 -35.93 -77.15 130.94
C ALA A 283 -36.23 -78.63 130.63
N LYS A 284 -35.86 -79.11 129.44
CA LYS A 284 -35.99 -80.52 129.03
C LYS A 284 -35.09 -81.43 129.87
N ASP A 285 -33.87 -80.99 130.20
CA ASP A 285 -32.96 -81.72 131.08
C ASP A 285 -33.53 -81.77 132.51
N SER A 286 -33.96 -80.63 133.08
CA SER A 286 -34.57 -80.60 134.42
C SER A 286 -35.88 -81.40 134.52
N LEU A 287 -36.69 -81.46 133.47
CA LEU A 287 -37.88 -82.33 133.41
C LEU A 287 -37.51 -83.82 133.30
N PHE A 288 -36.38 -84.14 132.66
CA PHE A 288 -35.87 -85.51 132.60
C PHE A 288 -35.30 -85.95 133.96
N ASP A 289 -34.58 -85.08 134.67
CA ASP A 289 -34.12 -85.32 136.04
C ASP A 289 -35.31 -85.52 137.00
N GLN A 290 -36.35 -84.67 136.90
CA GLN A 290 -37.60 -84.86 137.65
C GLN A 290 -38.30 -86.18 137.30
N MET A 291 -38.30 -86.60 136.03
CA MET A 291 -38.86 -87.89 135.61
C MET A 291 -38.07 -89.06 136.19
N GLN A 292 -36.74 -89.00 136.22
CA GLN A 292 -35.90 -90.02 136.86
C GLN A 292 -36.14 -90.09 138.37
N LEU A 293 -36.25 -88.94 139.05
CA LEU A 293 -36.60 -88.90 140.48
C LEU A 293 -37.98 -89.51 140.74
N ARG A 294 -39.00 -89.19 139.92
CA ARG A 294 -40.33 -89.80 140.04
C ARG A 294 -40.34 -91.30 139.72
N GLN A 295 -39.52 -91.75 138.78
CA GLN A 295 -39.35 -93.17 138.47
C GLN A 295 -38.71 -93.91 139.66
N ALA A 296 -37.67 -93.34 140.28
CA ALA A 296 -37.03 -93.90 141.47
C ALA A 296 -37.94 -93.86 142.72
N GLU A 297 -38.76 -92.81 142.90
CA GLU A 297 -39.82 -92.76 143.91
C GLU A 297 -40.85 -93.88 143.68
N LEU A 298 -41.26 -94.10 142.43
CA LEU A 298 -42.24 -95.11 142.05
C LEU A 298 -41.68 -96.53 142.26
N GLU A 299 -40.47 -96.84 141.79
CA GLU A 299 -39.77 -98.11 141.99
C GLU A 299 -39.52 -98.38 143.49
N SER A 300 -39.14 -97.36 144.25
CA SER A 300 -39.04 -97.43 145.72
C SER A 300 -40.39 -97.78 146.35
N SER A 301 -41.47 -97.09 145.97
CA SER A 301 -42.82 -97.38 146.48
C SER A 301 -43.34 -98.76 146.06
N GLN A 302 -42.97 -99.25 144.88
CA GLN A 302 -43.26 -100.61 144.42
C GLN A 302 -42.52 -101.63 145.28
N SER A 303 -41.21 -101.44 145.52
CA SER A 303 -40.45 -102.34 146.41
C SER A 303 -40.99 -102.32 147.85
N GLN A 304 -41.47 -101.19 148.34
CA GLN A 304 -42.13 -101.10 149.64
C GLN A 304 -43.48 -101.83 149.64
N LEU A 305 -44.25 -101.71 148.55
CA LEU A 305 -45.53 -102.40 148.37
C LEU A 305 -45.36 -103.91 148.21
N GLU A 306 -44.33 -104.39 147.50
CA GLU A 306 -43.95 -105.80 147.44
C GLU A 306 -43.51 -106.33 148.81
N ASN A 307 -42.72 -105.57 149.57
CA ASN A 307 -42.38 -105.93 150.95
C ASN A 307 -43.62 -106.01 151.86
N LEU A 308 -44.55 -105.05 151.74
CA LEU A 308 -45.83 -105.08 152.46
C LEU A 308 -46.74 -106.21 151.98
N GLN A 309 -46.73 -106.58 150.70
CA GLN A 309 -47.45 -107.73 150.17
C GLN A 309 -46.85 -109.04 150.69
N ASN A 310 -45.52 -109.17 150.75
CA ASN A 310 -44.85 -110.33 151.33
C ASN A 310 -45.16 -110.46 152.83
N GLN A 311 -45.16 -109.35 153.58
CA GLN A 311 -45.62 -109.33 154.98
C GLN A 311 -47.11 -109.66 155.11
N ASN A 312 -47.97 -109.20 154.18
CA ASN A 312 -49.40 -109.51 154.18
C ASN A 312 -49.66 -110.97 153.80
N ASN A 313 -48.88 -111.56 152.89
CA ASN A 313 -48.92 -112.97 152.53
C ASN A 313 -48.45 -113.87 153.68
N GLU A 314 -47.39 -113.47 154.39
CA GLU A 314 -46.92 -114.13 155.62
C GLU A 314 -47.97 -114.05 156.74
N LEU A 315 -48.53 -112.86 156.99
CA LEU A 315 -49.64 -112.70 157.93
C LEU A 315 -50.88 -113.49 157.49
N GLN A 316 -51.20 -113.57 156.20
CA GLN A 316 -52.27 -114.43 155.68
C GLN A 316 -51.95 -115.92 155.82
N TYR A 317 -50.68 -116.32 155.76
CA TYR A 317 -50.28 -117.70 156.03
C TYR A 317 -50.47 -118.02 157.52
N GLN A 318 -50.01 -117.15 158.42
CA GLN A 318 -50.25 -117.28 159.86
C GLN A 318 -51.73 -117.23 160.24
N LEU A 319 -52.53 -116.38 159.57
CA LEU A 319 -53.98 -116.27 159.78
C LEU A 319 -54.72 -117.47 159.15
N ARG A 320 -54.21 -118.06 158.06
CA ARG A 320 -54.70 -119.37 157.57
C ARG A 320 -54.34 -120.49 158.53
N GLU A 321 -53.12 -120.56 159.05
CA GLU A 321 -52.74 -121.58 160.04
C GLU A 321 -53.57 -121.44 161.33
N ALA A 322 -53.84 -120.21 161.78
CA ALA A 322 -54.77 -119.92 162.87
C ALA A 322 -56.20 -120.31 162.51
N ASN A 323 -56.67 -119.97 161.30
CA ASN A 323 -58.01 -120.34 160.83
C ASN A 323 -58.16 -121.84 160.54
N ASP A 324 -57.10 -122.59 160.25
CA ASP A 324 -57.14 -124.04 160.07
C ASP A 324 -57.17 -124.73 161.44
N ARG A 325 -56.47 -124.19 162.44
CA ARG A 325 -56.63 -124.59 163.85
C ARG A 325 -58.04 -124.28 164.37
N ILE A 326 -58.60 -123.12 164.03
CA ILE A 326 -59.98 -122.76 164.36
C ILE A 326 -60.97 -123.62 163.56
N ALA A 327 -60.76 -123.84 162.27
CA ALA A 327 -61.64 -124.65 161.42
C ALA A 327 -61.60 -126.14 161.76
N LEU A 328 -60.53 -126.64 162.39
CA LEU A 328 -60.54 -127.96 163.03
C LEU A 328 -61.55 -127.98 164.19
N LEU A 329 -61.50 -127.01 165.11
CA LEU A 329 -62.46 -126.87 166.21
C LEU A 329 -63.89 -126.62 165.71
N GLU A 330 -64.08 -125.69 164.77
CA GLU A 330 -65.36 -125.42 164.13
C GLU A 330 -65.84 -126.59 163.26
N SER A 331 -64.98 -127.53 162.83
CA SER A 331 -65.42 -128.76 162.16
C SER A 331 -66.00 -129.80 163.12
N GLU A 332 -65.60 -129.75 164.41
CA GLU A 332 -66.27 -130.49 165.49
C GLU A 332 -67.63 -129.83 165.82
N GLU A 333 -67.70 -128.49 165.78
CA GLU A 333 -68.88 -127.72 166.21
C GLU A 333 -69.95 -127.51 165.11
N THR A 334 -69.56 -127.31 163.85
CA THR A 334 -70.46 -126.89 162.73
C THR A 334 -70.96 -128.04 161.85
N ALA A 335 -70.88 -129.28 162.33
CA ALA A 335 -71.68 -130.38 161.78
C ALA A 335 -73.21 -130.11 161.88
N PHE A 336 -73.63 -129.17 162.74
CA PHE A 336 -75.03 -128.94 163.09
C PHE A 336 -75.63 -127.66 162.49
N SER A 337 -76.22 -127.79 161.30
CA SER A 337 -77.01 -126.78 160.56
C SER A 337 -76.22 -125.76 159.73
N ARG A 338 -76.02 -126.16 158.47
CA ARG A 338 -75.34 -125.46 157.38
C ARG A 338 -76.28 -124.51 156.61
N SER A 339 -75.73 -123.44 156.02
CA SER A 339 -76.14 -122.92 154.68
C SER A 339 -77.46 -122.09 154.58
N PRO A 340 -77.73 -121.37 153.45
CA PRO A 340 -76.89 -120.28 152.92
C PRO A 340 -77.66 -119.07 152.34
N ALA A 341 -76.89 -118.09 151.84
CA ALA A 341 -77.30 -117.04 150.91
C ALA A 341 -77.76 -117.55 149.52
N SER A 342 -78.37 -116.68 148.70
CA SER A 342 -77.72 -116.12 147.48
C SER A 342 -78.63 -115.31 146.52
N PRO A 343 -78.08 -114.29 145.82
CA PRO A 343 -78.69 -113.61 144.66
C PRO A 343 -78.12 -114.09 143.30
N ARG A 344 -78.77 -113.74 142.17
CA ARG A 344 -78.25 -113.92 140.79
C ARG A 344 -78.90 -112.93 139.78
N LEU A 345 -78.36 -112.59 138.60
CA LEU A 345 -76.99 -112.51 138.01
C LEU A 345 -77.09 -111.86 136.58
N ARG A 346 -76.12 -111.01 136.17
CA ARG A 346 -75.43 -110.90 134.82
C ARG A 346 -76.23 -110.79 133.47
N SER A 347 -75.69 -110.30 132.33
CA SER A 347 -74.53 -109.40 132.00
C SER A 347 -74.38 -109.14 130.47
N HIS A 348 -73.85 -107.96 130.07
CA HIS A 348 -73.29 -107.60 128.72
C HIS A 348 -74.25 -107.64 127.50
N ASP A 349 -74.08 -106.86 126.42
CA ASP A 349 -72.89 -106.18 125.85
C ASP A 349 -73.22 -104.84 125.13
N SER A 350 -72.24 -104.03 124.65
CA SER A 350 -72.47 -102.74 123.94
C SER A 350 -71.32 -102.29 122.99
N GLY A 351 -71.51 -101.41 121.98
CA GLY A 351 -72.65 -100.55 121.61
C GLY A 351 -72.62 -99.92 120.17
N THR A 352 -73.32 -98.79 119.97
CA THR A 352 -73.82 -98.20 118.68
C THR A 352 -73.32 -96.74 118.44
N SER A 353 -73.31 -96.04 117.28
CA SER A 353 -74.28 -95.72 116.18
C SER A 353 -75.45 -94.77 116.58
N ALA A 354 -75.91 -93.72 115.84
CA ALA A 354 -75.66 -93.25 114.45
C ALA A 354 -75.09 -91.78 114.33
N THR A 355 -75.58 -90.72 113.64
CA THR A 355 -76.88 -90.29 112.98
C THR A 355 -76.67 -89.26 111.79
N LEU A 356 -77.72 -88.55 111.32
CA LEU A 356 -77.87 -87.51 110.24
C LEU A 356 -79.11 -86.61 110.58
N PRO A 357 -79.63 -85.63 109.77
CA PRO A 357 -79.12 -84.73 108.70
C PRO A 357 -79.28 -83.21 109.13
N PRO A 358 -80.10 -82.26 108.58
CA PRO A 358 -80.46 -81.82 107.20
C PRO A 358 -80.49 -80.27 106.87
N SER A 359 -80.63 -79.92 105.57
CA SER A 359 -81.38 -78.76 104.97
C SER A 359 -80.82 -77.30 104.86
N PRO A 360 -81.32 -76.47 103.90
CA PRO A 360 -80.53 -75.40 103.23
C PRO A 360 -81.23 -74.01 103.02
N SER A 361 -80.58 -73.05 102.31
CA SER A 361 -81.11 -72.22 101.18
C SER A 361 -80.44 -70.83 100.98
N HIS A 362 -80.68 -70.22 99.79
CA HIS A 362 -80.43 -68.81 99.34
C HIS A 362 -78.98 -68.30 99.11
N ASP A 363 -78.62 -68.06 97.84
CA ASP A 363 -77.95 -66.83 97.32
C ASP A 363 -77.62 -66.79 95.79
N ALA A 364 -78.03 -67.82 95.03
CA ALA A 364 -77.69 -68.01 93.60
C ALA A 364 -77.87 -66.84 92.60
N PRO A 365 -78.81 -65.86 92.72
CA PRO A 365 -79.01 -64.83 91.68
C PRO A 365 -77.86 -63.83 91.54
N VAL A 366 -77.20 -63.47 92.65
CA VAL A 366 -76.24 -62.35 92.69
C VAL A 366 -74.91 -62.73 92.04
N GLU A 367 -74.45 -63.96 92.26
CA GLU A 367 -73.19 -64.45 91.67
C GLU A 367 -73.28 -64.56 90.15
N LEU A 368 -74.44 -64.99 89.61
CA LEU A 368 -74.65 -65.10 88.17
C LEU A 368 -74.59 -63.72 87.48
N ALA A 369 -75.24 -62.71 88.07
CA ALA A 369 -75.16 -61.34 87.59
C ALA A 369 -73.73 -60.76 87.67
N ARG A 370 -73.00 -61.07 88.76
CA ARG A 370 -71.60 -60.65 88.92
C ARG A 370 -70.69 -61.30 87.87
N LEU A 371 -70.86 -62.59 87.59
CA LEU A 371 -70.08 -63.32 86.58
C LEU A 371 -70.38 -62.84 85.15
N LEU A 372 -71.62 -62.50 84.84
CA LEU A 372 -71.97 -61.90 83.54
C LEU A 372 -71.32 -60.53 83.38
N SER A 373 -71.43 -59.63 84.36
CA SER A 373 -70.77 -58.32 84.33
C SER A 373 -69.23 -58.41 84.27
N GLU A 374 -68.64 -59.39 84.96
CA GLU A 374 -67.19 -59.66 84.91
C GLU A 374 -66.75 -60.27 83.56
N ALA A 375 -67.65 -60.94 82.83
CA ALA A 375 -67.40 -61.40 81.46
C ALA A 375 -67.57 -60.29 80.43
N GLU A 376 -68.65 -59.50 80.54
CA GLU A 376 -68.96 -58.35 79.68
C GLU A 376 -67.83 -57.32 79.74
N SER A 377 -67.39 -56.91 80.94
CA SER A 377 -66.26 -55.99 81.10
C SER A 377 -64.94 -56.55 80.54
N LYS A 378 -64.70 -57.86 80.60
CA LYS A 378 -63.52 -58.49 79.94
C LYS A 378 -63.63 -58.48 78.42
N TYR A 379 -64.82 -58.63 77.85
CA TYR A 379 -65.03 -58.50 76.40
C TYR A 379 -64.99 -57.04 75.94
N GLU A 380 -65.53 -56.11 76.74
CA GLU A 380 -65.47 -54.67 76.46
C GLU A 380 -64.03 -54.14 76.54
N ALA A 381 -63.25 -54.55 77.55
CA ALA A 381 -61.82 -54.25 77.63
C ALA A 381 -61.04 -54.79 76.40
N ARG A 382 -61.30 -56.04 76.01
CA ARG A 382 -60.72 -56.62 74.77
C ARG A 382 -61.15 -55.85 73.51
N LEU A 383 -62.39 -55.37 73.46
CA LEU A 383 -62.87 -54.53 72.35
C LEU A 383 -62.25 -53.13 72.36
N SER A 384 -62.00 -52.52 73.53
CA SER A 384 -61.25 -51.26 73.61
C SER A 384 -59.78 -51.43 73.23
N ASP A 385 -59.14 -52.54 73.64
CA ASP A 385 -57.76 -52.86 73.27
C ASP A 385 -57.62 -53.10 71.76
N LEU A 386 -58.53 -53.87 71.16
CA LEU A 386 -58.57 -54.09 69.71
C LEU A 386 -58.86 -52.79 68.96
N ARG A 387 -59.81 -51.96 69.40
CA ARG A 387 -60.08 -50.63 68.81
C ARG A 387 -58.88 -49.70 68.93
N SER A 388 -58.18 -49.72 70.06
CA SER A 388 -56.96 -48.94 70.28
C SER A 388 -55.84 -49.40 69.35
N LYS A 389 -55.64 -50.72 69.23
CA LYS A 389 -54.62 -51.30 68.36
C LYS A 389 -54.91 -51.08 66.87
N ILE A 390 -56.19 -51.13 66.45
CA ILE A 390 -56.60 -50.74 65.09
C ILE A 390 -56.21 -49.28 64.81
N ARG A 391 -56.54 -48.33 65.72
CA ARG A 391 -56.13 -46.92 65.56
C ARG A 391 -54.62 -46.72 65.51
N SER A 392 -53.84 -47.52 66.25
CA SER A 392 -52.37 -47.51 66.16
C SER A 392 -51.91 -47.95 64.77
N MET A 393 -52.39 -49.10 64.29
CA MET A 393 -52.07 -49.61 62.95
C MET A 393 -52.52 -48.66 61.83
N GLU A 394 -53.67 -48.00 61.97
CA GLU A 394 -54.16 -46.97 61.03
C GLU A 394 -53.26 -45.73 61.04
N LYS A 395 -52.80 -45.28 62.21
CA LYS A 395 -51.87 -44.16 62.35
C LYS A 395 -50.50 -44.50 61.75
N GLU A 396 -49.93 -45.66 62.11
CA GLU A 396 -48.65 -46.16 61.61
C GLU A 396 -48.69 -46.35 60.07
N ARG A 397 -49.82 -46.87 59.54
CA ARG A 397 -50.07 -46.93 58.10
C ARG A 397 -50.04 -45.52 57.49
N ASN A 398 -50.82 -44.58 58.00
CA ASN A 398 -50.92 -43.22 57.44
C ASN A 398 -49.56 -42.50 57.49
N GLU A 399 -48.82 -42.61 58.60
CA GLU A 399 -47.46 -42.06 58.72
C GLU A 399 -46.51 -42.66 57.68
N SER A 400 -46.59 -43.98 57.44
CA SER A 400 -45.81 -44.62 56.37
C SER A 400 -46.26 -44.20 54.96
N GLU A 401 -47.56 -44.03 54.70
CA GLU A 401 -48.08 -43.58 53.40
C GLU A 401 -47.67 -42.13 53.09
N GLU A 402 -47.65 -41.26 54.10
CA GLU A 402 -47.06 -39.93 53.97
C GLU A 402 -45.55 -39.98 53.72
N GLU A 403 -44.80 -40.87 54.39
CA GLU A 403 -43.37 -41.06 54.13
C GLU A 403 -43.11 -41.54 52.70
N TRP A 404 -43.88 -42.50 52.20
CA TRP A 404 -43.82 -42.93 50.80
C TRP A 404 -44.19 -41.80 49.84
N ALA A 405 -45.21 -40.99 50.13
CA ALA A 405 -45.60 -39.84 49.31
C ALA A 405 -44.51 -38.74 49.30
N ARG A 406 -43.92 -38.42 50.46
CA ARG A 406 -42.79 -37.49 50.60
C ARG A 406 -41.58 -37.97 49.80
N ASN A 407 -41.16 -39.22 50.00
CA ASN A 407 -40.06 -39.84 49.26
C ASN A 407 -40.30 -39.86 47.74
N LEU A 408 -41.51 -40.19 47.30
CA LEU A 408 -41.86 -40.22 45.87
C LEU A 408 -41.85 -38.81 45.25
N ALA A 409 -42.36 -37.81 45.97
CA ALA A 409 -42.32 -36.41 45.54
C ALA A 409 -40.88 -35.87 45.44
N GLU A 410 -39.99 -36.24 46.37
CA GLU A 410 -38.56 -35.90 46.30
C GLU A 410 -37.84 -36.59 45.15
N ARG A 411 -38.10 -37.88 44.91
CA ARG A 411 -37.58 -38.60 43.74
C ARG A 411 -38.10 -38.01 42.43
N GLY A 412 -39.35 -37.58 42.37
CA GLY A 412 -39.92 -36.84 41.24
C GLY A 412 -39.17 -35.53 40.98
N LYS A 413 -38.96 -34.71 42.02
CA LYS A 413 -38.19 -33.46 41.92
C LYS A 413 -36.75 -33.68 41.45
N GLU A 414 -36.07 -34.74 41.92
CA GLU A 414 -34.71 -35.05 41.47
C GLU A 414 -34.68 -35.57 40.03
N ILE A 415 -35.64 -36.40 39.61
CA ILE A 415 -35.79 -36.83 38.22
C ILE A 415 -36.02 -35.62 37.30
N GLU A 416 -36.83 -34.64 37.70
CA GLU A 416 -36.95 -33.38 36.96
C GLU A 416 -35.66 -32.56 36.95
N ARG A 417 -34.95 -32.45 38.09
CA ARG A 417 -33.68 -31.72 38.18
C ARG A 417 -32.63 -32.33 37.24
N LEU A 418 -32.53 -33.66 37.20
CA LEU A 418 -31.66 -34.39 36.28
C LEU A 418 -32.09 -34.21 34.82
N LYS A 419 -33.39 -34.24 34.50
CA LYS A 419 -33.90 -33.93 33.15
C LYS A 419 -33.56 -32.52 32.70
N ARG A 420 -33.71 -31.51 33.56
CA ARG A 420 -33.34 -30.11 33.29
C ARG A 420 -31.82 -29.99 33.06
N LEU A 421 -31.00 -30.58 33.92
CA LEU A 421 -29.54 -30.64 33.74
C LEU A 421 -29.13 -31.35 32.44
N MET A 422 -29.82 -32.41 32.03
CA MET A 422 -29.55 -33.07 30.74
C MET A 422 -29.86 -32.12 29.56
N ALA A 423 -31.02 -31.45 29.57
CA ALA A 423 -31.38 -30.48 28.52
C ALA A 423 -30.45 -29.25 28.49
N GLU A 424 -30.01 -28.76 29.65
CA GLU A 424 -28.99 -27.71 29.78
C GLU A 424 -27.64 -28.17 29.20
N LYS A 425 -27.24 -29.43 29.42
CA LYS A 425 -26.00 -29.97 28.84
C LYS A 425 -26.13 -30.25 27.34
N GLU A 426 -27.27 -30.74 26.87
CA GLU A 426 -27.54 -30.95 25.44
C GLU A 426 -27.54 -29.61 24.68
N THR A 427 -28.17 -28.57 25.22
CA THR A 427 -28.11 -27.22 24.65
C THR A 427 -26.72 -26.58 24.74
N GLU A 428 -25.94 -26.82 25.81
CA GLU A 428 -24.52 -26.48 25.86
C GLU A 428 -23.71 -27.20 24.75
N PHE A 429 -23.94 -28.50 24.52
CA PHE A 429 -23.24 -29.27 23.49
C PHE A 429 -23.61 -28.76 22.09
N LEU A 430 -24.89 -28.50 21.81
CA LEU A 430 -25.33 -27.89 20.55
C LEU A 430 -24.73 -26.49 20.35
N ARG A 431 -24.62 -25.66 21.40
CA ARG A 431 -23.97 -24.35 21.32
C ARG A 431 -22.46 -24.45 21.08
N LYS A 432 -21.80 -25.44 21.71
CA LYS A 432 -20.38 -25.75 21.47
C LYS A 432 -20.15 -26.26 20.04
N ALA A 433 -20.99 -27.16 19.54
CA ALA A 433 -20.92 -27.69 18.18
C ALA A 433 -21.05 -26.58 17.12
N LYS A 434 -22.05 -25.70 17.24
CA LYS A 434 -22.18 -24.52 16.38
C LYS A 434 -20.99 -23.57 16.47
N GLY A 435 -20.46 -23.35 17.68
CA GLY A 435 -19.23 -22.57 17.86
C GLY A 435 -17.99 -23.18 17.18
N TRP A 436 -17.89 -24.51 17.13
CA TRP A 436 -16.87 -25.22 16.36
C TRP A 436 -17.10 -25.10 14.85
N GLU A 437 -18.33 -25.32 14.36
CA GLU A 437 -18.70 -25.18 12.95
C GLU A 437 -18.47 -23.75 12.41
N GLU A 438 -18.79 -22.73 13.22
CA GLU A 438 -18.45 -21.34 12.93
C GLU A 438 -16.92 -21.11 12.92
N SER A 439 -16.19 -21.70 13.86
CA SER A 439 -14.72 -21.58 13.93
C SER A 439 -14.05 -22.25 12.73
N GLU A 440 -14.48 -23.46 12.36
CA GLU A 440 -14.02 -24.20 11.18
C GLU A 440 -14.36 -23.45 9.89
N SER A 441 -15.56 -22.87 9.78
CA SER A 441 -15.96 -22.01 8.66
C SER A 441 -15.07 -20.77 8.54
N ARG A 442 -14.69 -20.14 9.66
CA ARG A 442 -13.76 -19.00 9.70
C ARG A 442 -12.33 -19.42 9.34
N ILE A 443 -11.86 -20.57 9.84
CA ILE A 443 -10.55 -21.15 9.50
C ILE A 443 -10.48 -21.43 8.00
N GLY A 444 -11.44 -22.17 7.43
CA GLY A 444 -11.49 -22.46 6.00
C GLY A 444 -11.65 -21.20 5.12
N ALA A 445 -12.25 -20.12 5.63
CA ALA A 445 -12.25 -18.83 4.94
C ALA A 445 -10.87 -18.15 4.96
N LEU A 446 -10.17 -18.18 6.10
CA LEU A 446 -8.81 -17.67 6.24
C LEU A 446 -7.78 -18.50 5.44
N GLU A 447 -7.97 -19.81 5.32
CA GLU A 447 -7.14 -20.68 4.48
C GLU A 447 -7.31 -20.36 2.99
N ARG A 448 -8.55 -20.06 2.55
CA ARG A 448 -8.82 -19.63 1.17
C ARG A 448 -8.15 -18.29 0.86
N THR A 449 -8.25 -17.29 1.73
CA THR A 449 -7.57 -15.99 1.51
C THR A 449 -6.05 -16.13 1.61
N LEU A 450 -5.53 -16.89 2.56
CA LEU A 450 -4.10 -17.16 2.73
C LEU A 450 -3.52 -17.94 1.53
N ASN A 451 -4.29 -18.85 0.90
CA ASN A 451 -3.86 -19.51 -0.32
C ASN A 451 -3.96 -18.59 -1.56
N GLY A 452 -4.97 -17.72 -1.65
CA GLY A 452 -5.02 -16.67 -2.67
C GLY A 452 -3.81 -15.74 -2.63
N LEU A 453 -3.48 -15.22 -1.43
CA LEU A 453 -2.32 -14.37 -1.20
C LEU A 453 -0.97 -15.07 -1.47
N LYS A 454 -0.88 -16.41 -1.31
CA LYS A 454 0.31 -17.17 -1.74
C LYS A 454 0.48 -17.15 -3.26
N VAL A 455 -0.61 -17.36 -4.01
CA VAL A 455 -0.61 -17.39 -5.48
C VAL A 455 -0.29 -16.00 -6.03
N GLU A 456 -0.97 -14.95 -5.56
CA GLU A 456 -0.71 -13.55 -5.95
C GLU A 456 0.77 -13.17 -5.71
N ARG A 457 1.32 -13.53 -4.55
CA ARG A 457 2.74 -13.36 -4.23
C ARG A 457 3.66 -14.17 -5.17
N GLU A 458 3.28 -15.36 -5.58
CA GLU A 458 4.05 -16.20 -6.51
C GLU A 458 3.97 -15.71 -7.96
N GLU A 459 2.90 -15.00 -8.32
CA GLU A 459 2.75 -14.29 -9.60
C GLU A 459 3.61 -13.02 -9.60
N LEU A 460 3.48 -12.16 -8.58
CA LEU A 460 4.32 -10.98 -8.39
C LEU A 460 5.82 -11.30 -8.31
N MET A 461 6.20 -12.44 -7.74
CA MET A 461 7.59 -12.91 -7.74
C MET A 461 8.09 -13.30 -9.16
N LYS A 462 7.23 -13.86 -10.01
CA LYS A 462 7.56 -14.15 -11.43
C LYS A 462 7.66 -12.86 -12.24
N GLU A 463 6.72 -11.94 -12.10
CA GLU A 463 6.79 -10.62 -12.74
C GLU A 463 8.05 -9.86 -12.34
N LYS A 464 8.38 -9.84 -11.04
CA LYS A 464 9.62 -9.26 -10.53
C LYS A 464 10.86 -9.92 -11.17
N GLN A 465 10.88 -11.25 -11.30
CA GLN A 465 12.00 -11.95 -11.93
C GLN A 465 12.14 -11.61 -13.43
N VAL A 466 11.02 -11.48 -14.17
CA VAL A 466 11.03 -11.04 -15.57
C VAL A 466 11.57 -9.62 -15.68
N LEU A 467 11.06 -8.68 -14.88
CA LEU A 467 11.53 -7.29 -14.85
C LEU A 467 13.02 -7.20 -14.45
N GLU A 468 13.51 -8.05 -13.55
CA GLU A 468 14.93 -8.13 -13.22
C GLU A 468 15.79 -8.62 -14.39
N THR A 469 15.30 -9.54 -15.22
CA THR A 469 15.99 -9.93 -16.47
C THR A 469 15.93 -8.86 -17.55
N GLU A 470 14.81 -8.16 -17.72
CA GLU A 470 14.68 -7.04 -18.67
C GLU A 470 15.60 -5.87 -18.29
N VAL A 471 15.68 -5.52 -17.01
CA VAL A 471 16.63 -4.52 -16.49
C VAL A 471 18.08 -4.96 -16.64
N GLY A 472 18.37 -6.27 -16.67
CA GLY A 472 19.66 -6.82 -17.07
C GLY A 472 19.98 -6.50 -18.54
N VAL A 473 19.13 -6.95 -19.47
CA VAL A 473 19.30 -6.72 -20.91
C VAL A 473 19.40 -5.23 -21.25
N LEU A 474 18.62 -4.37 -20.58
CA LEU A 474 18.69 -2.92 -20.77
C LEU A 474 20.01 -2.31 -20.27
N ARG A 475 20.62 -2.84 -19.20
CA ARG A 475 21.97 -2.40 -18.77
C ARG A 475 23.05 -2.81 -19.76
N ASP A 476 22.98 -4.04 -20.28
CA ASP A 476 23.96 -4.54 -21.24
C ASP A 476 23.89 -3.75 -22.56
N ALA A 477 22.67 -3.41 -23.01
CA ALA A 477 22.46 -2.51 -24.14
C ALA A 477 22.94 -1.07 -23.85
N GLU A 478 22.72 -0.54 -22.64
CA GLU A 478 23.24 0.79 -22.24
C GLU A 478 24.77 0.81 -22.16
N ALA A 479 25.40 -0.31 -21.79
CA ALA A 479 26.85 -0.46 -21.78
C ALA A 479 27.43 -0.49 -23.21
N ALA A 480 26.84 -1.29 -24.11
CA ALA A 480 27.24 -1.32 -25.52
C ALA A 480 27.11 0.07 -26.19
N LEU A 481 26.00 0.78 -25.97
CA LEU A 481 25.80 2.14 -26.50
C LEU A 481 26.78 3.17 -25.91
N LYS A 482 27.32 2.95 -24.71
CA LYS A 482 28.40 3.78 -24.15
C LYS A 482 29.74 3.46 -24.81
N GLU A 483 30.02 2.20 -25.11
CA GLU A 483 31.23 1.76 -25.82
C GLU A 483 31.24 2.28 -27.27
N ASP A 484 30.16 2.05 -28.03
CA ASP A 484 29.94 2.63 -29.37
C ASP A 484 30.14 4.15 -29.40
N LYS A 485 29.63 4.86 -28.38
CA LYS A 485 29.78 6.31 -28.25
C LYS A 485 31.24 6.71 -27.98
N LEU A 486 31.97 5.97 -27.16
CA LEU A 486 33.39 6.21 -26.90
C LEU A 486 34.24 5.92 -28.16
N GLU A 487 33.94 4.87 -28.91
CA GLU A 487 34.56 4.64 -30.21
C GLU A 487 34.25 5.76 -31.21
N ALA A 488 33.01 6.26 -31.25
CA ALA A 488 32.62 7.35 -32.14
C ALA A 488 33.36 8.65 -31.79
N THR A 489 33.51 8.99 -30.50
CA THR A 489 34.24 10.21 -30.09
C THR A 489 35.75 10.09 -30.31
N THR A 490 36.36 8.92 -30.10
CA THR A 490 37.78 8.70 -30.41
C THR A 490 38.04 8.73 -31.92
N ARG A 491 37.16 8.13 -32.74
CA ARG A 491 37.19 8.25 -34.21
C ARG A 491 37.06 9.71 -34.66
N ALA A 492 36.16 10.49 -34.05
CA ALA A 492 36.01 11.92 -34.34
C ALA A 492 37.28 12.72 -34.01
N ALA A 493 37.86 12.55 -32.82
CA ALA A 493 39.08 13.24 -32.40
C ALA A 493 40.30 12.90 -33.31
N ILE A 494 40.38 11.66 -33.82
CA ILE A 494 41.40 11.27 -34.81
C ILE A 494 41.19 12.03 -36.13
N MET A 495 39.95 12.15 -36.61
CA MET A 495 39.63 12.90 -37.84
C MET A 495 39.87 14.40 -37.69
N GLU A 496 39.53 14.99 -36.53
CA GLU A 496 39.83 16.39 -36.22
C GLU A 496 41.34 16.66 -36.23
N LYS A 497 42.14 15.78 -35.62
CA LYS A 497 43.61 15.87 -35.68
C LYS A 497 44.13 15.76 -37.12
N GLN A 498 43.60 14.83 -37.93
CA GLN A 498 43.98 14.71 -39.35
C GLN A 498 43.62 15.96 -40.16
N LEU A 499 42.47 16.58 -39.89
CA LEU A 499 42.09 17.86 -40.51
C LEU A 499 43.04 18.99 -40.12
N GLU A 500 43.49 19.07 -38.86
CA GLU A 500 44.44 20.10 -38.42
C GLU A 500 45.87 19.85 -38.97
N GLU A 501 46.29 18.59 -39.09
CA GLU A 501 47.51 18.21 -39.83
C GLU A 501 47.42 18.57 -41.32
N LEU A 502 46.24 18.48 -41.94
CA LEU A 502 46.02 18.90 -43.33
C LEU A 502 46.00 20.41 -43.49
N LYS A 503 45.31 21.16 -42.60
CA LYS A 503 45.32 22.64 -42.60
C LYS A 503 46.71 23.21 -42.41
N SER A 504 47.50 22.64 -41.48
CA SER A 504 48.87 23.10 -41.22
C SER A 504 49.81 22.81 -42.41
N ARG A 505 49.69 21.63 -43.06
CA ARG A 505 50.36 21.35 -44.35
C ARG A 505 49.91 22.31 -45.45
N GLU A 506 48.61 22.62 -45.54
CA GLU A 506 48.08 23.58 -46.54
C GLU A 506 48.62 25.00 -46.30
N ALA A 507 48.71 25.44 -45.03
CA ALA A 507 49.31 26.72 -44.65
C ALA A 507 50.81 26.78 -44.98
N GLN A 508 51.54 25.67 -44.76
CA GLN A 508 52.96 25.54 -45.13
C GLN A 508 53.17 25.54 -46.66
N LEU A 509 52.26 24.93 -47.43
CA LEU A 509 52.27 25.00 -48.89
C LEU A 509 51.91 26.41 -49.40
N LYS A 510 50.95 27.09 -48.77
CA LYS A 510 50.61 28.49 -49.09
C LYS A 510 51.78 29.43 -48.81
N SER A 511 52.53 29.23 -47.72
CA SER A 511 53.71 30.04 -47.41
C SER A 511 54.89 29.72 -48.34
N SER A 512 55.17 28.46 -48.67
CA SER A 512 56.22 28.11 -49.63
C SER A 512 55.91 28.63 -51.04
N VAL A 513 54.66 28.53 -51.50
CA VAL A 513 54.21 29.14 -52.77
C VAL A 513 54.33 30.66 -52.75
N LYS A 514 54.11 31.33 -51.60
CA LYS A 514 54.37 32.76 -51.46
C LYS A 514 55.87 33.06 -51.59
N THR A 515 56.74 32.33 -50.90
CA THR A 515 58.21 32.48 -50.99
C THR A 515 58.70 32.27 -52.43
N ILE A 516 58.26 31.21 -53.11
CA ILE A 516 58.61 30.92 -54.51
C ILE A 516 58.12 32.04 -55.45
N ARG A 517 56.96 32.65 -55.21
CA ARG A 517 56.48 33.82 -55.98
C ARG A 517 57.33 35.08 -55.72
N GLU A 518 57.85 35.26 -54.51
CA GLU A 518 58.75 36.37 -54.18
C GLU A 518 60.17 36.14 -54.73
N GLU A 519 60.66 34.91 -54.72
CA GLU A 519 61.90 34.51 -55.39
C GLU A 519 61.80 34.64 -56.91
N LEU A 520 60.70 34.18 -57.52
CA LEU A 520 60.43 34.37 -58.94
C LEU A 520 60.39 35.86 -59.31
N ARG A 521 59.78 36.72 -58.48
CA ARG A 521 59.82 38.18 -58.67
C ARG A 521 61.24 38.75 -58.52
N LYS A 522 62.04 38.26 -57.57
CA LYS A 522 63.46 38.66 -57.43
C LYS A 522 64.25 38.27 -58.67
N VAL A 523 64.11 37.03 -59.15
CA VAL A 523 64.75 36.53 -60.39
C VAL A 523 64.26 37.28 -61.63
N GLN A 524 62.97 37.57 -61.75
CA GLN A 524 62.43 38.41 -62.83
C GLN A 524 62.97 39.84 -62.76
N SER A 525 63.12 40.42 -61.55
CA SER A 525 63.68 41.75 -61.37
C SER A 525 65.18 41.83 -61.66
N SER A 526 65.95 40.78 -61.35
CA SER A 526 67.38 40.71 -61.69
C SER A 526 67.60 40.41 -63.17
N ALA A 527 66.75 39.57 -63.78
CA ALA A 527 66.71 39.37 -65.23
C ALA A 527 66.35 40.68 -65.96
N ALA A 528 65.34 41.42 -65.50
CA ALA A 528 64.99 42.72 -66.04
C ALA A 528 66.09 43.78 -65.82
N LEU A 529 66.89 43.67 -64.75
CA LEU A 529 68.08 44.52 -64.54
C LEU A 529 69.18 44.22 -65.56
N LEU A 530 69.42 42.94 -65.85
CA LEU A 530 70.37 42.46 -66.86
C LEU A 530 69.90 42.81 -68.30
N GLU A 531 68.60 42.72 -68.56
CA GLU A 531 67.97 43.06 -69.83
C GLU A 531 68.01 44.58 -70.08
N ARG A 532 67.78 45.40 -69.03
CA ARG A 532 67.95 46.87 -69.08
C ARG A 532 69.41 47.32 -69.30
N GLN A 533 70.36 46.40 -69.34
CA GLN A 533 71.77 46.67 -69.65
C GLN A 533 72.19 46.19 -71.06
N ARG A 534 71.26 45.76 -71.92
CA ARG A 534 71.53 45.34 -73.31
C ARG A 534 70.58 46.02 -74.31
N ASN A 535 71.06 46.23 -75.52
CA ASN A 535 70.33 47.00 -76.55
C ASN A 535 69.02 46.32 -76.99
N PRO A 536 67.99 47.11 -77.37
CA PRO A 536 66.78 46.56 -77.97
C PRO A 536 67.05 46.05 -79.39
N GLY A 537 66.74 44.78 -79.66
CA GLY A 537 66.75 44.27 -81.03
C GLY A 537 66.67 42.74 -81.15
N VAL A 538 65.70 42.29 -81.94
CA VAL A 538 65.63 40.96 -82.61
C VAL A 538 65.64 39.73 -81.67
N GLY A 539 64.59 38.92 -81.54
CA GLY A 539 63.37 38.77 -82.34
C GLY A 539 63.43 37.50 -83.19
N TYR A 540 62.36 36.69 -83.16
CA TYR A 540 62.31 35.31 -83.69
C TYR A 540 63.23 34.35 -82.88
N TRP A 541 62.88 33.08 -82.64
CA TRP A 541 62.14 32.15 -83.48
C TRP A 541 60.79 31.70 -82.92
N ALA A 542 59.87 31.39 -83.83
CA ALA A 542 58.73 30.51 -83.59
C ALA A 542 58.66 29.48 -84.73
N ALA A 543 58.46 28.21 -84.38
CA ALA A 543 58.14 27.11 -85.31
C ALA A 543 57.30 26.06 -84.54
N ASN A 544 56.43 25.35 -85.24
CA ASN A 544 55.33 24.60 -84.62
C ASN A 544 55.16 23.19 -85.23
N GLY A 545 54.62 22.25 -84.46
CA GLY A 545 54.28 20.88 -84.87
C GLY A 545 54.80 19.83 -83.87
N SER A 546 54.07 18.75 -83.57
CA SER A 546 52.68 18.41 -83.95
C SER A 546 52.08 17.37 -83.00
N THR A 547 50.76 17.38 -82.84
CA THR A 547 49.94 16.46 -82.02
C THR A 547 49.91 15.03 -82.63
N PRO A 548 49.63 13.95 -81.84
CA PRO A 548 48.36 13.77 -81.13
C PRO A 548 48.50 13.56 -79.61
N GLY A 549 47.42 13.82 -78.87
CA GLY A 549 47.42 13.83 -77.41
C GLY A 549 46.89 12.54 -76.77
N SER A 550 47.59 12.06 -75.73
CA SER A 550 47.07 11.14 -74.72
C SER A 550 47.01 11.88 -73.37
N SER A 551 45.81 12.02 -72.80
CA SER A 551 45.63 12.61 -71.47
C SER A 551 44.35 12.11 -70.83
N SER A 552 44.50 11.31 -69.79
CA SER A 552 43.40 10.81 -68.97
C SER A 552 42.71 11.95 -68.21
N ARG A 553 41.39 12.06 -68.37
CA ARG A 553 40.52 12.90 -67.53
C ARG A 553 39.64 12.01 -66.65
N PRO A 554 39.59 12.24 -65.33
CA PRO A 554 38.40 11.97 -64.53
C PRO A 554 37.43 13.14 -64.67
N ILE A 555 36.34 12.88 -65.37
CA ILE A 555 34.97 13.41 -65.23
C ILE A 555 34.80 14.60 -64.25
N GLY A 556 34.30 15.73 -64.77
CA GLY A 556 33.73 16.82 -63.98
C GLY A 556 32.27 17.11 -64.36
N SER A 557 31.37 17.00 -63.38
CA SER A 557 30.04 17.64 -63.27
C SER A 557 29.02 17.56 -64.43
N PRO A 558 27.97 16.70 -64.30
CA PRO A 558 26.57 17.16 -64.45
C PRO A 558 26.24 18.15 -63.30
N SER A 559 25.42 19.21 -63.38
CA SER A 559 24.24 19.63 -64.17
C SER A 559 22.92 19.57 -63.37
N SER A 560 22.13 20.64 -63.50
CA SER A 560 20.69 20.79 -63.15
C SER A 560 20.26 21.06 -61.68
N GLU A 561 19.71 22.27 -61.52
CA GLU A 561 18.32 22.57 -61.10
C GLU A 561 17.84 22.54 -59.62
N ARG A 562 17.38 23.73 -59.19
CA ARG A 562 15.99 24.04 -58.78
C ARG A 562 15.38 23.32 -57.54
N GLY A 563 15.33 24.03 -56.41
CA GLY A 563 14.31 23.79 -55.36
C GLY A 563 14.68 24.29 -53.96
N PRO A 564 13.83 25.10 -53.28
CA PRO A 564 14.10 25.57 -51.92
C PRO A 564 13.10 25.05 -50.86
N ILE A 565 13.59 24.62 -49.70
CA ILE A 565 12.86 24.64 -48.42
C ILE A 565 13.83 25.06 -47.31
N LEU A 566 13.36 25.92 -46.38
CA LEU A 566 14.07 26.40 -45.20
C LEU A 566 13.30 26.02 -43.91
N ASN A 567 14.04 25.94 -42.80
CA ASN A 567 13.62 25.76 -41.40
C ASN A 567 13.04 24.39 -40.99
N GLY A 568 13.45 23.93 -39.80
CA GLY A 568 13.02 22.64 -39.24
C GLY A 568 13.78 22.17 -38.00
N SER A 569 13.80 22.97 -36.94
CA SER A 569 14.17 22.60 -35.55
C SER A 569 15.65 22.41 -35.15
N ALA A 570 15.90 22.77 -33.89
CA ALA A 570 17.13 22.61 -33.08
C ALA A 570 17.20 21.16 -32.49
N PRO A 571 18.23 20.73 -31.69
CA PRO A 571 19.25 21.55 -31.01
C PRO A 571 20.69 20.99 -30.91
N PRO A 572 21.63 21.84 -30.45
CA PRO A 572 22.69 21.45 -29.53
C PRO A 572 22.45 22.04 -28.13
N SER A 573 22.43 21.20 -27.09
CA SER A 573 22.41 21.64 -25.67
C SER A 573 23.78 21.35 -25.02
N PRO A 574 24.35 22.25 -24.19
CA PRO A 574 25.78 22.25 -23.88
C PRO A 574 26.18 21.51 -22.58
N ALA A 575 27.49 21.30 -22.43
CA ALA A 575 28.15 21.02 -21.15
C ALA A 575 28.32 22.32 -20.31
N PRO A 576 28.55 22.25 -18.99
CA PRO A 576 28.26 23.36 -18.07
C PRO A 576 29.27 24.52 -18.13
N PRO A 577 28.83 25.77 -17.83
CA PRO A 577 29.67 26.96 -17.86
C PRO A 577 30.47 27.17 -16.56
N ALA A 578 31.50 28.01 -16.64
CA ALA A 578 32.11 28.64 -15.47
C ALA A 578 31.19 29.71 -14.85
N GLU A 579 31.52 30.13 -13.63
CA GLU A 579 30.67 30.99 -12.80
C GLU A 579 30.35 32.36 -13.43
N GLU A 580 29.15 32.87 -13.15
CA GLU A 580 28.61 34.08 -13.76
C GLU A 580 29.37 35.33 -13.30
N ALA A 581 30.22 35.87 -14.18
CA ALA A 581 30.62 37.27 -14.13
C ALA A 581 29.41 38.15 -14.50
N VAL A 582 28.45 38.28 -13.56
CA VAL A 582 27.24 39.10 -13.70
C VAL A 582 27.65 40.51 -14.12
N ASN A 583 27.09 41.01 -15.22
CA ASN A 583 27.35 42.37 -15.70
C ASN A 583 26.78 43.41 -14.71
N LEU A 584 27.57 43.73 -13.69
CA LEU A 584 27.22 44.69 -12.62
C LEU A 584 26.86 46.07 -13.19
N GLU A 585 27.42 46.46 -14.33
CA GLU A 585 27.10 47.69 -15.04
C GLU A 585 25.69 47.69 -15.64
N TYR A 586 25.26 46.57 -16.25
CA TYR A 586 23.87 46.41 -16.71
C TYR A 586 22.90 46.42 -15.53
N LEU A 587 23.20 45.66 -14.47
CA LEU A 587 22.35 45.61 -13.28
C LEU A 587 22.27 46.97 -12.57
N ARG A 588 23.38 47.72 -12.50
CA ARG A 588 23.44 49.11 -12.00
C ARG A 588 22.55 50.04 -12.82
N ASN A 589 22.62 49.98 -14.15
CA ASN A 589 21.83 50.85 -15.02
C ASN A 589 20.32 50.55 -14.91
N VAL A 590 19.93 49.27 -14.82
CA VAL A 590 18.54 48.88 -14.53
C VAL A 590 18.09 49.39 -13.16
N ILE A 591 18.89 49.19 -12.12
CA ILE A 591 18.57 49.69 -10.76
C ILE A 591 18.41 51.22 -10.75
N LEU A 592 19.28 51.96 -11.46
CA LEU A 592 19.16 53.42 -11.59
C LEU A 592 17.86 53.83 -12.30
N GLN A 593 17.51 53.20 -13.42
CA GLN A 593 16.28 53.48 -14.16
C GLN A 593 15.00 53.25 -13.31
N PHE A 594 15.01 52.24 -12.44
CA PHE A 594 13.93 52.01 -11.47
C PHE A 594 13.93 52.99 -10.28
N LEU A 595 15.06 53.64 -9.97
CA LEU A 595 15.17 54.67 -8.93
C LEU A 595 14.79 56.07 -9.43
N GLU A 596 15.12 56.40 -10.68
CA GLU A 596 14.70 57.63 -11.35
C GLU A 596 13.18 57.75 -11.39
N ASN A 597 12.49 56.66 -11.75
CA ASN A 597 11.05 56.65 -11.96
C ASN A 597 10.29 56.30 -10.66
N GLU A 598 9.87 57.32 -9.92
CA GLU A 598 9.29 57.24 -8.57
C GLU A 598 8.21 56.16 -8.39
N LYS A 599 7.34 55.98 -9.39
CA LYS A 599 6.24 54.99 -9.36
C LYS A 599 6.71 53.54 -9.43
N MET A 600 7.92 53.28 -9.94
CA MET A 600 8.49 51.94 -10.14
C MET A 600 9.33 51.47 -8.93
N ARG A 601 9.76 52.39 -8.06
CA ARG A 601 10.59 52.08 -6.89
C ARG A 601 9.99 51.03 -5.94
N PRO A 602 8.65 50.98 -5.66
CA PRO A 602 8.08 49.95 -4.80
C PRO A 602 8.24 48.53 -5.36
N ASP A 603 8.21 48.38 -6.69
CA ASP A 603 8.42 47.09 -7.35
C ASP A 603 9.90 46.69 -7.37
N LEU A 604 10.82 47.66 -7.52
CA LEU A 604 12.25 47.44 -7.31
C LEU A 604 12.54 46.92 -5.89
N VAL A 605 11.93 47.52 -4.84
CA VAL A 605 12.06 47.03 -3.46
C VAL A 605 11.52 45.61 -3.31
N ARG A 606 10.44 45.26 -4.01
CA ARG A 606 9.90 43.88 -4.01
C ARG A 606 10.84 42.88 -4.69
N VAL A 607 11.45 43.25 -5.81
CA VAL A 607 12.44 42.41 -6.52
C VAL A 607 13.72 42.25 -5.70
N LEU A 608 14.28 43.34 -5.17
CA LEU A 608 15.47 43.31 -4.32
C LEU A 608 15.22 42.53 -3.01
N SER A 609 14.01 42.61 -2.44
CA SER A 609 13.62 41.80 -1.27
C SER A 609 13.69 40.30 -1.54
N ILE A 610 13.35 39.85 -2.77
CA ILE A 610 13.44 38.45 -3.17
C ILE A 610 14.90 38.03 -3.42
N ILE A 611 15.67 38.85 -4.16
CA ILE A 611 17.06 38.55 -4.54
C ILE A 611 17.99 38.59 -3.31
N LEU A 612 17.89 39.64 -2.50
CA LEU A 612 18.72 39.87 -1.30
C LEU A 612 18.10 39.28 -0.01
N ARG A 613 16.96 38.58 -0.13
CA ARG A 613 16.29 37.83 0.95
C ARG A 613 15.99 38.67 2.21
N PHE A 614 15.48 39.88 2.02
CA PHE A 614 15.10 40.77 3.13
C PHE A 614 14.00 40.14 3.99
N THR A 615 14.03 40.39 5.30
CA THR A 615 12.96 39.93 6.18
C THR A 615 11.62 40.65 5.88
N PRO A 616 10.48 40.06 6.26
CA PRO A 616 9.17 40.72 6.15
C PRO A 616 9.01 41.99 7.01
N GLN A 617 9.97 42.33 7.87
CA GLN A 617 9.98 43.60 8.61
C GLN A 617 10.77 44.67 7.84
N GLU A 618 11.96 44.33 7.34
CA GLU A 618 12.79 45.22 6.51
C GLU A 618 12.07 45.62 5.21
N THR A 619 11.45 44.65 4.53
CA THR A 619 10.70 44.91 3.29
C THR A 619 9.55 45.90 3.52
N ARG A 620 8.83 45.79 4.64
CA ARG A 620 7.79 46.75 5.01
C ARG A 620 8.37 48.12 5.37
N ARG A 621 9.50 48.17 6.09
CA ARG A 621 10.20 49.41 6.45
C ARG A 621 10.76 50.16 5.24
N LEU A 622 11.15 49.45 4.19
CA LEU A 622 11.64 50.02 2.94
C LEU A 622 10.48 50.50 2.05
N LEU A 623 9.42 49.70 1.88
CA LEU A 623 8.23 50.12 1.12
C LEU A 623 7.59 51.39 1.70
N ALA A 624 7.52 51.50 3.04
CA ALA A 624 7.01 52.69 3.75
C ALA A 624 7.97 53.91 3.76
N LYS A 625 9.00 53.90 2.91
CA LYS A 625 9.90 55.05 2.62
C LYS A 625 10.00 55.35 1.11
N VAL A 626 9.25 54.62 0.29
CA VAL A 626 9.46 54.50 -1.15
C VAL A 626 8.17 54.73 -1.95
N GLY A 627 7.00 54.52 -1.32
CA GLY A 627 5.80 55.32 -1.55
C GLY A 627 5.63 56.34 -0.42
#